data_AF-A0A524JGW0-F1
#
_entry.id   AF-A0A524JGW0-F1
#
_cell.length_a   1.000
_cell.length_b   1.000
_cell.length_c   1.000
_cell.angle_alpha   90.00
_cell.angle_beta   90.00
_cell.angle_gamma   90.00
#
_symmetry.space_group_name_H-M   'P 1'
#
loop_
_entity.id
_entity.type
_entity.pdbx_description
1 polymer ?
#
loop_
_entity_poly.entity_id
_entity_poly.type
_entity_poly.pdbx_seq_one_letter_code
_entity_poly.pdbx_strand_id
1 'polypeptide(L)'
;MKKIILTVTSIILLNVVSYSQEGVQSQGSKSIAQAALVEKQLKEDKRIQKEIAKAEKDRKRAEKEAKKSERLAKDIDNKRRSIDKGESKIAKLQNKLTKGKSKGKLSPVDEMTLNQKIEKLKIDIAKEREKLAKLERKQ
;
A
#
# COMPACT_ATOMS: atom_id res chain seq x y z
N MET A 1 -14.37 37.39 44.98
CA MET A 1 -14.48 37.37 43.50
C MET A 1 -14.87 38.71 42.86
N LYS A 2 -15.56 39.64 43.54
CA LYS A 2 -15.91 40.95 42.95
C LYS A 2 -14.72 41.91 42.76
N LYS A 3 -13.69 41.84 43.62
CA LYS A 3 -12.50 42.72 43.56
C LYS A 3 -11.50 42.36 42.45
N ILE A 4 -11.49 41.09 42.01
CA ILE A 4 -10.61 40.60 40.91
C ILE A 4 -11.19 40.97 39.55
N ILE A 5 -12.52 40.94 39.42
CA ILE A 5 -13.19 41.36 38.17
C ILE A 5 -12.92 42.86 37.93
N LEU A 6 -13.08 43.71 38.94
CA LEU A 6 -12.82 45.17 38.83
C LEU A 6 -11.38 45.53 38.43
N THR A 7 -10.38 44.75 38.84
CA THR A 7 -8.98 45.00 38.49
C THR A 7 -8.67 44.58 37.05
N VAL A 8 -9.25 43.48 36.58
CA VAL A 8 -9.10 43.04 35.18
C VAL A 8 -9.81 44.01 34.21
N THR A 9 -10.99 44.53 34.55
CA THR A 9 -11.66 45.53 33.70
C THR A 9 -10.91 46.87 33.67
N SER A 10 -10.24 47.25 34.76
CA SER A 10 -9.46 48.50 34.81
C SER A 10 -8.19 48.46 33.95
N ILE A 11 -7.57 47.28 33.78
CA ILE A 11 -6.39 47.09 32.91
C ILE A 11 -6.79 47.10 31.42
N ILE A 12 -7.99 46.61 31.10
CA ILE A 12 -8.51 46.60 29.72
C ILE A 12 -8.87 48.03 29.26
N LEU A 13 -9.38 48.88 30.15
CA LEU A 13 -9.74 50.28 29.82
C LEU A 13 -8.51 51.19 29.61
N LEU A 14 -7.37 50.91 30.24
CA LEU A 14 -6.15 51.72 30.04
C LEU A 14 -5.53 51.55 28.65
N ASN A 15 -5.79 50.44 27.96
CA ASN A 15 -5.21 50.17 26.64
C ASN A 15 -6.00 50.78 25.47
N VAL A 16 -7.22 51.27 25.69
CA VAL A 16 -8.05 51.84 24.61
C VAL A 16 -7.85 53.36 24.46
N VAL A 17 -7.38 54.06 25.49
CA VAL A 17 -7.24 55.53 25.48
C VAL A 17 -5.98 56.02 24.75
N SER A 18 -5.02 55.15 24.42
CA SER A 18 -3.79 55.56 23.71
C SER A 18 -3.91 55.64 22.19
N TYR A 19 -5.13 55.60 21.61
CA TYR A 19 -5.33 55.68 20.15
C TYR A 19 -5.86 57.02 19.62
N SER A 20 -5.99 58.05 20.46
CA SER A 20 -6.49 59.36 20.03
C SER A 20 -5.49 60.49 20.30
N GLN A 21 -4.40 60.53 19.54
CA GLN A 21 -3.76 61.81 19.21
C GLN A 21 -2.95 61.74 17.91
N GLU A 22 -3.40 62.55 16.95
CA GLU A 22 -2.68 63.23 15.86
C GLU A 22 -1.63 62.47 15.03
N GLY A 23 -1.95 62.31 13.74
CA GLY A 23 -0.98 61.90 12.73
C GLY A 23 -1.63 61.56 11.40
N VAL A 24 -2.06 62.59 10.66
CA VAL A 24 -2.43 62.52 9.25
C VAL A 24 -1.20 62.15 8.42
N GLN A 25 -0.78 60.88 8.47
CA GLN A 25 0.24 60.32 7.56
C GLN A 25 0.39 58.78 7.54
N SER A 26 -0.43 58.01 8.26
CA SER A 26 -0.14 56.58 8.52
C SER A 26 -1.25 55.58 8.16
N GLN A 27 -2.20 55.91 7.27
CA GLN A 27 -3.13 54.88 6.77
C GLN A 27 -2.52 53.97 5.69
N GLY A 28 -1.47 54.42 5.00
CA GLY A 28 -0.75 53.60 4.02
C GLY A 28 0.19 52.54 4.63
N SER A 29 0.87 52.84 5.74
CA SER A 29 1.93 51.96 6.28
C SER A 29 1.40 50.72 7.02
N LYS A 30 0.28 50.83 7.73
CA LYS A 30 -0.35 49.69 8.45
C LYS A 30 -1.01 48.70 7.50
N SER A 31 -1.61 49.16 6.39
CA SER A 31 -2.20 48.28 5.38
C SER A 31 -1.14 47.54 4.56
N ILE A 32 0.00 48.18 4.27
CA ILE A 32 1.15 47.56 3.60
C ILE A 32 1.81 46.49 4.50
N ALA A 33 1.95 46.75 5.80
CA ALA A 33 2.50 45.77 6.75
C ALA A 33 1.58 44.54 6.93
N GLN A 34 0.26 44.73 7.00
CA GLN A 34 -0.71 43.64 7.03
C GLN A 34 -0.74 42.86 5.71
N ALA A 35 -0.68 43.54 4.57
CA ALA A 35 -0.59 42.89 3.26
C ALA A 35 0.69 42.04 3.13
N ALA A 36 1.84 42.52 3.61
CA ALA A 36 3.09 41.78 3.60
C ALA A 36 3.07 40.55 4.53
N LEU A 37 2.38 40.63 5.68
CA LEU A 37 2.21 39.49 6.58
C LEU A 37 1.30 38.41 5.96
N VAL A 38 0.17 38.83 5.38
CA VAL A 38 -0.76 37.94 4.67
C VAL A 38 -0.08 37.27 3.47
N GLU A 39 0.75 38.00 2.71
CA GLU A 39 1.50 37.44 1.59
C GLU A 39 2.55 36.40 2.05
N LYS A 40 3.22 36.64 3.20
CA LYS A 40 4.14 35.66 3.80
C LYS A 40 3.40 34.42 4.30
N GLN A 41 2.25 34.58 4.96
CA GLN A 41 1.39 33.47 5.37
C GLN A 41 0.94 32.64 4.16
N LEU A 42 0.46 33.28 3.09
CA LEU A 42 0.05 32.61 1.85
C LEU A 42 1.21 31.86 1.16
N LYS A 43 2.43 32.39 1.20
CA LYS A 43 3.61 31.71 0.67
C LYS A 43 3.98 30.49 1.51
N GLU A 44 3.89 30.59 2.82
CA GLU A 44 4.17 29.49 3.74
C GLU A 44 3.09 28.40 3.66
N ASP A 45 1.81 28.76 3.63
CA ASP A 45 0.71 27.83 3.41
C ASP A 45 0.84 27.10 2.07
N LYS A 46 1.25 27.80 1.01
CA LYS A 46 1.55 27.18 -0.30
C LYS A 46 2.75 26.23 -0.24
N ARG A 47 3.74 26.49 0.61
CA ARG A 47 4.90 25.60 0.82
C ARG A 47 4.47 24.35 1.58
N ILE A 48 3.76 24.52 2.69
CA ILE A 48 3.21 23.43 3.50
C ILE A 48 2.28 22.56 2.65
N GLN A 49 1.37 23.14 1.86
CA GLN A 49 0.52 22.37 0.95
C GLN A 49 1.30 21.58 -0.10
N LYS A 50 2.37 22.17 -0.67
CA LYS A 50 3.25 21.45 -1.62
C LYS A 50 3.99 20.29 -0.96
N GLU A 51 4.43 20.45 0.28
CA GLU A 51 5.09 19.38 1.04
C GLU A 51 4.14 18.26 1.42
N ILE A 52 2.93 18.58 1.90
CA ILE A 52 1.87 17.61 2.16
C ILE A 52 1.54 16.84 0.89
N ALA A 53 1.35 17.53 -0.24
CA ALA A 53 1.03 16.90 -1.52
C ALA A 53 2.17 16.00 -2.04
N LYS A 54 3.44 16.34 -1.78
CA LYS A 54 4.58 15.48 -2.11
C LYS A 54 4.61 14.25 -1.20
N ALA A 55 4.50 14.44 0.11
CA ALA A 55 4.49 13.36 1.09
C ALA A 55 3.33 12.37 0.84
N GLU A 56 2.15 12.86 0.46
CA GLU A 56 1.01 12.01 0.10
C GLU A 56 1.29 11.20 -1.18
N LYS A 57 1.87 11.85 -2.21
CA LYS A 57 2.26 11.15 -3.45
C LYS A 57 3.29 10.06 -3.19
N ASP A 58 4.27 10.34 -2.34
CA ASP A 58 5.33 9.37 -2.01
C ASP A 58 4.78 8.22 -1.18
N ARG A 59 3.91 8.48 -0.20
CA ARG A 59 3.17 7.44 0.52
C ARG A 59 2.34 6.56 -0.43
N LYS A 60 1.60 7.17 -1.36
CA LYS A 60 0.78 6.45 -2.34
C LYS A 60 1.62 5.62 -3.31
N ARG A 61 2.82 6.07 -3.66
CA ARG A 61 3.76 5.28 -4.48
C ARG A 61 4.29 4.08 -3.69
N ALA A 62 4.73 4.29 -2.45
CA ALA A 62 5.19 3.23 -1.57
C ALA A 62 4.11 2.17 -1.31
N GLU A 63 2.87 2.57 -1.05
CA GLU A 63 1.75 1.64 -0.85
C GLU A 63 1.46 0.81 -2.12
N LYS A 64 1.47 1.45 -3.29
CA LYS A 64 1.29 0.74 -4.57
C LYS A 64 2.39 -0.29 -4.82
N GLU A 65 3.62 0.04 -4.47
CA GLU A 65 4.78 -0.84 -4.62
C GLU A 65 4.71 -2.03 -3.65
N ALA A 66 4.42 -1.77 -2.37
CA ALA A 66 4.19 -2.80 -1.38
C ALA A 66 3.07 -3.76 -1.81
N LYS A 67 1.95 -3.23 -2.29
CA LYS A 67 0.82 -4.03 -2.80
C LYS A 67 1.17 -4.85 -4.04
N LYS A 68 2.04 -4.34 -4.92
CA LYS A 68 2.53 -5.12 -6.08
C LYS A 68 3.42 -6.27 -5.61
N SER A 69 4.35 -6.02 -4.70
CA SER A 69 5.22 -7.04 -4.12
C SER A 69 4.41 -8.13 -3.41
N GLU A 70 3.43 -7.75 -2.58
CA GLU A 70 2.55 -8.69 -1.88
C GLU A 70 1.75 -9.55 -2.85
N ARG A 71 1.21 -8.97 -3.93
CA ARG A 71 0.50 -9.71 -4.98
C ARG A 71 1.41 -10.72 -5.68
N LEU A 72 2.62 -10.30 -6.05
CA LEU A 72 3.60 -11.21 -6.68
C LEU A 72 3.96 -12.36 -5.75
N ALA A 73 4.21 -12.10 -4.47
CA ALA A 73 4.50 -13.14 -3.48
C ALA A 73 3.32 -14.13 -3.33
N LYS A 74 2.08 -13.62 -3.29
CA LYS A 74 0.87 -14.47 -3.26
C LYS A 74 0.71 -15.32 -4.52
N ASP A 75 0.98 -14.76 -5.69
CA ASP A 75 0.90 -15.51 -6.95
C ASP A 75 1.96 -16.62 -7.01
N ILE A 76 3.18 -16.35 -6.53
CA ILE A 76 4.25 -17.35 -6.39
C ILE A 76 3.82 -18.47 -5.45
N ASP A 77 3.34 -18.15 -4.24
CA ASP A 77 2.90 -19.14 -3.26
C ASP A 77 1.73 -20.00 -3.78
N ASN A 78 0.75 -19.36 -4.42
CA ASN A 78 -0.36 -20.07 -5.05
C ASN A 78 0.11 -21.05 -6.13
N LYS A 79 1.12 -20.68 -6.94
CA LYS A 79 1.69 -21.57 -7.95
C LYS A 79 2.48 -22.72 -7.36
N ARG A 80 3.29 -22.47 -6.33
CA ARG A 80 3.99 -23.54 -5.58
C ARG A 80 3.00 -24.56 -5.02
N ARG A 81 1.95 -24.10 -4.34
CA ARG A 81 0.90 -24.99 -3.79
C ARG A 81 0.17 -25.81 -4.85
N SER A 82 -0.09 -25.25 -6.03
CA SER A 82 -0.71 -25.99 -7.14
C SER A 82 0.20 -27.09 -7.68
N ILE A 83 1.50 -26.80 -7.83
CA ILE A 83 2.52 -27.78 -8.20
C ILE A 83 2.57 -28.90 -7.17
N ASP A 84 2.67 -28.60 -5.88
CA ASP A 84 2.74 -29.61 -4.80
C ASP A 84 1.51 -30.53 -4.78
N LYS A 85 0.32 -29.96 -4.99
CA LYS A 85 -0.94 -30.72 -5.11
C LYS A 85 -0.92 -31.61 -6.35
N GLY A 86 -0.38 -31.13 -7.46
CA GLY A 86 -0.18 -31.92 -8.68
C GLY A 86 0.77 -33.10 -8.46
N GLU A 87 1.92 -32.85 -7.84
CA GLU A 87 2.92 -33.88 -7.52
C GLU A 87 2.37 -34.94 -6.57
N SER A 88 1.62 -34.51 -5.56
CA SER A 88 0.92 -35.41 -4.64
C SER A 88 -0.09 -36.30 -5.36
N LYS A 89 -0.80 -35.78 -6.38
CA LYS A 89 -1.71 -36.59 -7.21
C LYS A 89 -0.95 -37.60 -8.06
N ILE A 90 0.17 -37.19 -8.68
CA ILE A 90 1.04 -38.10 -9.43
C ILE A 90 1.54 -39.23 -8.53
N ALA A 91 2.04 -38.92 -7.34
CA ALA A 91 2.53 -39.92 -6.39
C ALA A 91 1.43 -40.94 -6.02
N LYS A 92 0.19 -40.48 -5.80
CA LYS A 92 -0.95 -41.37 -5.54
C LYS A 92 -1.27 -42.27 -6.74
N LEU A 93 -1.23 -41.74 -7.96
CA LEU A 93 -1.48 -42.52 -9.19
C LEU A 93 -0.35 -43.52 -9.46
N GLN A 94 0.91 -43.13 -9.27
CA GLN A 94 2.07 -44.02 -9.37
C GLN A 94 2.00 -45.15 -8.32
N ASN A 95 1.58 -44.85 -7.09
CA ASN A 95 1.34 -45.87 -6.07
C ASN A 95 0.22 -46.84 -6.45
N LYS A 96 -0.87 -46.36 -7.07
CA LYS A 96 -1.93 -47.24 -7.59
C LYS A 96 -1.44 -48.12 -8.73
N LEU A 97 -0.67 -47.53 -9.67
CA LEU A 97 -0.09 -48.23 -10.80
C LEU A 97 0.86 -49.35 -10.34
N THR A 98 1.83 -49.03 -9.48
CA THR A 98 2.82 -49.99 -8.96
C THR A 98 2.18 -51.11 -8.15
N LYS A 99 1.23 -50.79 -7.25
CA LYS A 99 0.48 -51.80 -6.47
C LYS A 99 -0.44 -52.65 -7.33
N GLY A 100 -1.05 -52.07 -8.37
CA GLY A 100 -1.91 -52.80 -9.30
C GLY A 100 -1.12 -53.78 -10.17
N LYS A 101 0.00 -53.31 -10.74
CA LYS A 101 0.93 -54.12 -11.53
C LYS A 101 1.51 -55.29 -10.73
N SER A 102 2.07 -55.00 -9.54
CA SER A 102 2.68 -56.03 -8.69
C SER A 102 1.68 -57.10 -8.23
N LYS A 103 0.41 -56.72 -8.06
CA LYS A 103 -0.66 -57.67 -7.69
C LYS A 103 -1.32 -58.35 -8.89
N GLY A 104 -0.94 -58.03 -10.13
CA GLY A 104 -1.60 -58.53 -11.34
C GLY A 104 -3.08 -58.13 -11.47
N LYS A 105 -3.53 -57.12 -10.72
CA LYS A 105 -4.94 -56.68 -10.68
C LYS A 105 -5.28 -55.59 -11.69
N LEU A 106 -4.29 -55.16 -12.45
CA LEU A 106 -4.42 -54.05 -13.39
C LEU A 106 -4.52 -54.61 -14.81
N SER A 107 -5.62 -54.30 -15.50
CA SER A 107 -5.76 -54.60 -16.93
C SER A 107 -4.77 -53.74 -17.75
N PRO A 108 -4.30 -54.20 -18.91
CA PRO A 108 -3.50 -53.37 -19.83
C PRO A 108 -4.16 -52.03 -20.16
N VAL A 109 -5.49 -52.00 -20.28
CA VAL A 109 -6.25 -50.77 -20.57
C VAL A 109 -6.23 -49.81 -19.37
N ASP A 110 -6.35 -50.33 -18.16
CA ASP A 110 -6.29 -49.52 -16.93
C ASP A 110 -4.89 -48.96 -16.70
N GLU A 111 -3.86 -49.76 -16.98
CA GLU A 111 -2.47 -49.35 -16.95
C GLU A 111 -2.22 -48.17 -17.90
N MET A 112 -2.64 -48.30 -19.16
CA MET A 112 -2.52 -47.26 -20.15
C MET A 112 -3.23 -45.98 -19.70
N THR A 113 -4.46 -46.10 -19.19
CA THR A 113 -5.27 -44.97 -18.72
C THR A 113 -4.60 -44.25 -17.53
N LEU A 114 -4.03 -45.00 -16.58
CA LEU A 114 -3.30 -44.41 -15.47
C LEU A 114 -2.01 -43.71 -15.93
N ASN A 115 -1.26 -44.31 -16.85
CA ASN A 115 -0.07 -43.70 -17.43
C ASN A 115 -0.41 -42.40 -18.17
N GLN A 116 -1.48 -42.37 -18.97
CA GLN A 116 -1.95 -41.17 -19.66
C GLN A 116 -2.33 -40.06 -18.67
N LYS A 117 -3.03 -40.39 -17.57
CA LYS A 117 -3.36 -39.42 -16.51
C LYS A 117 -2.11 -38.88 -15.83
N ILE A 118 -1.13 -39.73 -15.54
CA ILE A 118 0.15 -39.32 -14.96
C ILE A 118 0.89 -38.37 -15.90
N GLU A 119 1.00 -38.70 -17.18
CA GLU A 119 1.70 -37.86 -18.15
C GLU A 119 1.01 -36.51 -18.37
N LYS A 120 -0.32 -36.50 -18.46
CA LYS A 120 -1.07 -35.23 -18.54
C LYS A 120 -0.77 -34.33 -17.34
N LEU A 121 -0.77 -34.89 -16.13
CA LEU A 121 -0.45 -34.13 -14.91
C LEU A 121 1.00 -33.63 -14.91
N LYS A 122 1.97 -34.43 -15.39
CA LYS A 122 3.37 -34.00 -15.50
C LYS A 122 3.53 -32.82 -16.47
N ILE A 123 2.85 -32.87 -17.62
CA ILE A 123 2.87 -31.78 -18.60
C ILE A 123 2.28 -30.51 -17.98
N ASP A 124 1.14 -30.63 -17.30
CA ASP A 124 0.49 -29.48 -16.65
C ASP A 124 1.39 -28.88 -15.57
N ILE A 125 2.02 -29.71 -14.72
CA ILE A 125 2.99 -29.26 -13.71
C ILE A 125 4.20 -28.60 -14.35
N ALA A 126 4.74 -29.14 -15.45
CA ALA A 126 5.87 -28.54 -16.15
C ALA A 126 5.52 -27.12 -16.65
N LYS A 127 4.32 -26.92 -17.20
CA LYS A 127 3.83 -25.58 -17.59
C LYS A 127 3.66 -24.66 -16.38
N GLU A 128 3.20 -25.18 -15.24
CA GLU A 128 3.10 -24.38 -14.01
C GLU A 128 4.47 -23.99 -13.45
N ARG A 129 5.45 -24.90 -13.48
CA ARG A 129 6.85 -24.62 -13.09
C ARG A 129 7.48 -23.57 -14.00
N GLU A 130 7.22 -23.60 -15.30
CA GLU A 130 7.68 -22.56 -16.24
C GLU A 130 7.05 -21.20 -15.89
N LYS A 131 5.75 -21.16 -15.59
CA LYS A 131 5.06 -19.93 -15.15
C LYS A 131 5.59 -19.42 -13.81
N LEU A 132 5.87 -20.31 -12.86
CA LEU A 132 6.48 -19.98 -11.58
C LEU A 132 7.86 -19.35 -11.78
N ALA A 133 8.73 -19.96 -12.59
CA ALA A 133 10.05 -19.40 -12.90
C ALA A 133 9.96 -18.00 -13.53
N LYS A 134 8.94 -17.74 -14.37
CA LYS A 134 8.69 -16.39 -14.92
C LYS A 134 8.24 -15.39 -13.87
N LEU A 135 7.53 -15.81 -12.83
CA LEU A 135 7.10 -14.95 -11.72
C LEU A 135 8.25 -14.68 -10.74
N GLU A 136 9.06 -15.70 -10.42
CA GLU A 136 10.23 -15.57 -9.55
C GLU A 136 11.29 -14.62 -10.15
N ARG A 137 11.41 -14.56 -11.48
CA ARG A 137 12.27 -13.58 -12.17
C ARG A 137 11.77 -12.13 -12.08
N LYS A 138 10.51 -11.90 -11.69
CA LYS A 138 9.92 -10.55 -11.54
C LYS A 138 9.98 -10.03 -10.11
N GLN A 139 10.38 -10.90 -9.17
CA GLN A 139 10.65 -10.53 -7.79
C GLN A 139 11.97 -9.77 -7.71
#